data_AF-A0A7Y2GQH6-F1
#
_entry.id   AF-A0A7Y2GQH6-F1
#
_cell.length_a   1.000
_cell.length_b   1.000
_cell.length_c   1.000
_cell.angle_alpha   90.00
_cell.angle_beta   90.00
_cell.angle_gamma   90.00
#
_symmetry.space_group_name_H-M   'P 1'
#
loop_
_entity.id
_entity.type
_entity.pdbx_description
1 polymer ?
#
loop_
_entity_poly.entity_id
_entity_poly.type
_entity_poly.pdbx_seq_one_letter_code
_entity_poly.pdbx_strand_id
1 'polypeptide(L)'
;MSEQSAASAPRSSLLVELVAALAFVVTAVAAGVSTAAFVFTGSLSEGLPRTVGAFVLAEAVLFVYVGWRSQFVPVTAYLQETPAVVIVAVGSALITRDSPQPIADFLIVMALTTLTTGVVMWAVGRFALGNMVRYVPSTVVSAFVGGSGWLITKGSFEVMLDQRLSWTVVDNLFDGGVLLKWLPGLLLGVVILLLSISDRVAPLITSATVVASVGLFYAAVAPW
;
A
#
# COMPACT_ATOMS: atom_id res chain seq x y z
N MET A 1 20.95 -5.89 41.07
CA MET A 1 20.85 -4.55 40.42
C MET A 1 20.77 -4.79 38.93
N SER A 2 19.66 -4.70 38.23
CA SER A 2 18.28 -4.33 38.52
C SER A 2 17.47 -4.95 37.38
N GLU A 3 16.45 -5.74 37.70
CA GLU A 3 15.41 -6.14 36.75
C GLU A 3 14.81 -4.86 36.16
N GLN A 4 15.19 -4.55 34.93
CA GLN A 4 14.64 -3.44 34.19
C GLN A 4 13.27 -3.91 33.69
N SER A 5 12.28 -3.61 34.53
CA SER A 5 10.85 -3.59 34.27
C SER A 5 10.52 -3.70 32.78
N ALA A 6 9.93 -4.83 32.38
CA ALA A 6 9.20 -4.95 31.15
C ALA A 6 8.08 -3.90 31.18
N ALA A 7 8.37 -2.74 30.62
CA ALA A 7 7.40 -1.66 30.48
C ALA A 7 6.22 -2.21 29.69
N SER A 8 5.13 -2.51 30.40
CA SER A 8 3.86 -2.90 29.81
C SER A 8 3.47 -1.81 28.81
N ALA A 9 3.33 -2.18 27.54
CA ALA A 9 2.83 -1.28 26.51
C ALA A 9 1.55 -0.59 27.02
N PRO A 10 1.40 0.74 26.83
CA PRO A 10 0.21 1.44 27.28
C PRO A 10 -1.01 0.77 26.63
N ARG A 11 -1.98 0.34 27.47
CA ARG A 11 -3.24 -0.23 27.00
C ARG A 11 -3.98 0.85 26.23
N SER A 12 -3.90 0.82 24.90
CA SER A 12 -4.79 1.58 24.03
C SER A 12 -6.22 1.22 24.39
N SER A 13 -7.12 2.20 24.37
CA SER A 13 -8.55 1.88 24.53
C SER A 13 -8.99 1.06 23.32
N LEU A 14 -9.88 0.08 23.52
CA LEU A 14 -10.44 -0.74 22.45
C LEU A 14 -11.00 0.13 21.29
N LEU A 15 -11.56 1.29 21.62
CA LEU A 15 -12.02 2.26 20.62
C LEU A 15 -10.88 2.78 19.72
N VAL A 16 -9.70 3.06 20.26
CA VAL A 16 -8.54 3.51 19.48
C VAL A 16 -8.10 2.42 18.51
N GLU A 17 -8.05 1.17 18.98
CA GLU A 17 -7.67 0.03 18.16
C GLU A 17 -8.68 -0.23 17.04
N LEU A 18 -9.98 -0.15 17.35
CA LEU A 18 -11.04 -0.32 16.35
C LEU A 18 -11.00 0.78 15.28
N VAL A 19 -10.78 2.04 15.65
CA VAL A 19 -10.70 3.14 14.69
C VAL A 19 -9.44 3.03 13.82
N ALA A 20 -8.30 2.67 14.41
CA ALA A 20 -7.07 2.45 13.66
C ALA A 20 -7.20 1.26 12.70
N ALA A 21 -7.80 0.16 13.15
CA ALA A 21 -8.08 -1.01 12.32
C ALA A 21 -9.05 -0.66 11.18
N LEU A 22 -10.10 0.13 11.44
CA LEU A 22 -11.03 0.58 10.42
C LEU A 22 -10.33 1.45 9.36
N ALA A 23 -9.51 2.42 9.78
CA ALA A 23 -8.73 3.24 8.86
C ALA A 23 -7.81 2.40 7.97
N PHE A 24 -7.16 1.40 8.57
CA PHE A 24 -6.29 0.47 7.86
C PHE A 24 -7.07 -0.39 6.85
N VAL A 25 -8.22 -0.96 7.25
CA VAL A 25 -9.07 -1.77 6.38
C VAL A 25 -9.59 -0.97 5.19
N VAL A 26 -10.03 0.27 5.39
CA VAL A 26 -10.47 1.15 4.29
C VAL A 26 -9.33 1.37 3.29
N THR A 27 -8.14 1.65 3.79
CA THR A 27 -6.95 1.87 2.95
C THR A 27 -6.54 0.59 2.22
N ALA A 28 -6.60 -0.56 2.90
CA ALA A 28 -6.29 -1.86 2.32
C ALA A 28 -7.26 -2.22 1.20
N VAL A 29 -8.57 -2.10 1.41
CA VAL A 29 -9.57 -2.38 0.37
C VAL A 29 -9.35 -1.50 -0.87
N ALA A 30 -9.07 -0.21 -0.67
CA ALA A 30 -8.72 0.69 -1.77
C ALA A 30 -7.46 0.23 -2.51
N ALA A 31 -6.42 -0.16 -1.77
CA ALA A 31 -5.17 -0.69 -2.34
C ALA A 31 -5.37 -2.02 -3.08
N GLY A 32 -6.17 -2.94 -2.55
CA GLY A 32 -6.49 -4.22 -3.19
C GLY A 32 -7.26 -4.05 -4.50
N VAL A 33 -8.25 -3.15 -4.54
CA VAL A 33 -8.98 -2.79 -5.77
C VAL A 33 -8.05 -2.09 -6.76
N SER A 34 -7.25 -1.13 -6.30
CA SER A 34 -6.27 -0.41 -7.13
C SER A 34 -5.25 -1.37 -7.77
N THR A 35 -4.71 -2.29 -6.96
CA THR A 35 -3.74 -3.29 -7.43
C THR A 35 -4.38 -4.26 -8.42
N ALA A 36 -5.62 -4.70 -8.16
CA ALA A 36 -6.35 -5.55 -9.11
C ALA A 36 -6.57 -4.82 -10.45
N ALA A 37 -7.03 -3.56 -10.41
CA ALA A 37 -7.21 -2.73 -11.59
C ALA A 37 -5.90 -2.52 -12.35
N PHE A 38 -4.79 -2.31 -11.64
CA PHE A 38 -3.45 -2.18 -12.21
C PHE A 38 -2.98 -3.46 -12.89
N VAL A 39 -3.22 -4.62 -12.27
CA VAL A 39 -2.84 -5.94 -12.81
C VAL A 39 -3.65 -6.30 -14.06
N PHE A 40 -4.96 -6.04 -14.05
CA PHE A 40 -5.88 -6.35 -15.14
C PHE A 40 -6.17 -5.12 -16.01
N THR A 41 -5.13 -4.58 -16.64
CA THR A 41 -5.24 -3.49 -17.63
C THR A 41 -5.13 -3.99 -19.07
N GLY A 42 -5.56 -3.17 -20.03
CA GLY A 42 -5.42 -3.47 -21.46
C GLY A 42 -6.15 -4.74 -21.89
N SER A 43 -5.46 -5.65 -22.56
CA SER A 43 -6.00 -6.93 -23.05
C SER A 43 -6.37 -7.93 -21.95
N LEU A 44 -6.01 -7.68 -20.69
CA LEU A 44 -6.43 -8.46 -19.53
C LEU A 44 -7.65 -7.85 -18.80
N SER A 45 -8.15 -6.70 -19.25
CA SER A 45 -9.21 -5.96 -18.56
C SER A 45 -10.51 -6.74 -18.36
N GLU A 46 -10.86 -7.64 -19.29
CA GLU A 46 -12.02 -8.52 -19.15
C GLU A 46 -11.92 -9.49 -17.95
N GLY A 47 -10.70 -9.71 -17.43
CA GLY A 47 -10.47 -10.51 -16.22
C GLY A 47 -10.83 -9.77 -14.93
N LEU A 48 -10.81 -8.43 -14.93
CA LEU A 48 -10.95 -7.61 -13.71
C LEU A 48 -12.25 -7.87 -12.94
N PRO A 49 -13.45 -7.89 -13.56
CA PRO A 49 -14.69 -8.12 -12.82
C PRO A 49 -14.74 -9.46 -12.10
N ARG A 50 -13.99 -10.46 -12.59
CA ARG A 50 -13.93 -11.80 -12.02
C ARG A 50 -12.91 -11.93 -10.88
N THR A 51 -11.91 -11.06 -10.82
CA THR A 51 -10.74 -11.22 -9.95
C THR A 51 -10.65 -10.17 -8.85
N VAL A 52 -11.27 -9.00 -9.01
CA VAL A 52 -11.21 -7.91 -8.01
C VAL A 52 -11.68 -8.36 -6.62
N GLY A 53 -12.75 -9.16 -6.55
CA GLY A 53 -13.24 -9.71 -5.28
C GLY A 53 -12.26 -10.70 -4.64
N ALA A 54 -11.50 -11.44 -5.44
CA ALA A 54 -10.50 -12.38 -4.94
C ALA A 54 -9.28 -11.66 -4.35
N PHE A 55 -8.88 -10.51 -4.89
CA PHE A 55 -7.80 -9.68 -4.34
C PHE A 55 -8.17 -9.16 -2.94
N VAL A 56 -9.37 -8.57 -2.81
CA VAL A 56 -9.87 -8.08 -1.52
C VAL A 56 -10.06 -9.22 -0.52
N LEU A 57 -10.60 -10.36 -0.96
CA LEU A 57 -10.76 -11.55 -0.12
C LEU A 57 -9.41 -12.09 0.36
N ALA A 58 -8.40 -12.11 -0.51
CA ALA A 58 -7.05 -12.56 -0.15
C ALA A 58 -6.44 -11.67 0.96
N GLU A 59 -6.62 -10.34 0.90
CA GLU A 59 -6.20 -9.45 1.99
C GLU A 59 -6.93 -9.74 3.29
N ALA A 60 -8.25 -9.88 3.23
CA ALA A 60 -9.05 -10.18 4.41
C ALA A 60 -8.60 -11.48 5.08
N VAL A 61 -8.39 -12.54 4.30
CA VAL A 61 -7.89 -13.83 4.80
C VAL A 61 -6.49 -13.67 5.40
N LEU A 62 -5.59 -12.93 4.74
CA LEU A 62 -4.24 -12.69 5.21
C LEU A 62 -4.23 -11.90 6.52
N PHE A 63 -5.09 -10.88 6.67
CA PHE A 63 -5.16 -10.05 7.88
C PHE A 63 -5.68 -10.86 9.07
N VAL A 64 -6.72 -11.67 8.86
CA VAL A 64 -7.24 -12.56 9.91
C VAL A 64 -6.17 -13.58 10.30
N TYR A 65 -5.49 -14.18 9.32
CA TYR A 65 -4.45 -15.17 9.58
C TYR A 65 -3.26 -14.58 10.34
N VAL A 66 -2.74 -13.43 9.90
CA VAL A 66 -1.59 -12.76 10.51
C VAL A 66 -1.97 -12.19 11.88
N GLY A 67 -3.14 -11.57 12.03
CA GLY A 67 -3.64 -11.09 13.32
C GLY A 67 -3.83 -12.23 14.34
N TRP A 68 -4.22 -13.43 13.88
CA TRP A 68 -4.37 -14.59 14.75
C TRP A 68 -3.04 -15.28 15.10
N ARG A 69 -2.09 -15.35 14.16
CA ARG A 69 -0.87 -16.17 14.30
C ARG A 69 0.39 -15.38 14.64
N SER A 70 0.41 -14.06 14.43
CA SER A 70 1.60 -13.25 14.69
C SER A 70 1.91 -13.18 16.17
N GLN A 71 3.21 -13.29 16.49
CA GLN A 71 3.74 -13.05 17.83
C GLN A 71 4.31 -11.64 18.00
N PHE A 72 4.23 -10.81 16.95
CA PHE A 72 4.70 -9.43 16.92
C PHE A 72 3.52 -8.46 16.92
N VAL A 73 3.61 -7.40 17.74
CA VAL A 73 2.64 -6.31 17.80
C VAL A 73 3.39 -4.98 17.75
N PRO A 74 3.04 -4.06 16.83
CA PRO A 74 2.01 -4.17 15.80
C PRO A 74 2.45 -5.07 14.63
N VAL A 75 1.49 -5.77 14.01
CA VAL A 75 1.70 -6.53 12.77
C VAL A 75 0.71 -6.05 11.71
N THR A 76 1.19 -5.95 10.47
CA THR A 76 0.35 -5.67 9.32
C THR A 76 0.77 -6.58 8.16
N ALA A 77 -0.17 -6.86 7.28
CA ALA A 77 0.07 -7.41 5.96
C ALA A 77 -0.68 -6.51 4.96
N TYR A 78 -0.30 -6.51 3.70
CA TYR A 78 -1.00 -5.79 2.63
C TYR A 78 -0.48 -6.26 1.27
N LEU A 79 -1.29 -6.13 0.21
CA LEU A 79 -0.79 -6.37 -1.14
C LEU A 79 0.28 -5.34 -1.51
N GLN A 80 1.37 -5.83 -2.09
CA GLN A 80 2.45 -4.97 -2.58
C GLN A 80 2.24 -4.64 -4.05
N GLU A 81 2.34 -3.37 -4.41
CA GLU A 81 2.31 -2.95 -5.82
C GLU A 81 3.61 -3.31 -6.57
N THR A 82 4.74 -3.43 -5.86
CA THR A 82 6.04 -3.73 -6.49
C THR A 82 6.05 -5.06 -7.25
N PRO A 83 5.62 -6.20 -6.67
CA PRO A 83 5.46 -7.45 -7.43
C PRO A 83 4.39 -7.37 -8.52
N ALA A 84 3.35 -6.55 -8.34
CA ALA A 84 2.28 -6.41 -9.32
C ALA A 84 2.81 -5.86 -10.66
N VAL A 85 3.77 -4.93 -10.64
CA VAL A 85 4.43 -4.40 -11.86
C VAL A 85 5.10 -5.53 -12.67
N VAL A 86 5.79 -6.44 -11.99
CA VAL A 86 6.45 -7.57 -12.63
C VAL A 86 5.42 -8.54 -13.22
N ILE A 87 4.35 -8.81 -12.49
CA ILE A 87 3.26 -9.69 -12.95
C ILE A 87 2.57 -9.11 -14.20
N VAL A 88 2.34 -7.80 -14.26
CA VAL A 88 1.79 -7.13 -15.46
C VAL A 88 2.72 -7.32 -16.66
N ALA A 89 4.03 -7.12 -16.48
CA ALA A 89 5.00 -7.31 -17.54
C ALA A 89 4.98 -8.76 -18.07
N VAL A 90 4.93 -9.75 -17.18
CA VAL A 90 4.80 -11.17 -17.56
C VAL A 90 3.48 -11.43 -18.29
N GLY A 91 2.36 -10.87 -17.81
CA GLY A 91 1.06 -11.00 -18.45
C GLY A 91 1.04 -10.47 -19.87
N SER A 92 1.64 -9.31 -20.10
CA SER A 92 1.75 -8.72 -21.45
C SER A 92 2.51 -9.62 -22.43
N ALA A 93 3.54 -10.33 -21.96
CA ALA A 93 4.33 -11.27 -22.77
C ALA A 93 3.60 -12.60 -23.04
N LEU A 94 2.61 -12.97 -22.22
CA LEU A 94 1.80 -14.17 -22.46
C LEU A 94 0.75 -13.95 -23.54
N ILE A 95 0.23 -12.72 -23.65
CA ILE A 95 -0.81 -12.36 -24.62
C ILE A 95 -0.28 -12.38 -26.06
N THR A 96 1.02 -12.17 -26.25
CA THR A 96 1.66 -12.26 -27.58
C THR A 96 1.80 -13.68 -28.10
N ARG A 97 1.34 -14.70 -27.38
CA ARG A 97 1.52 -16.13 -27.73
C ARG A 97 0.30 -16.80 -28.40
N ASP A 98 -0.64 -16.04 -28.96
CA ASP A 98 -1.86 -16.56 -29.60
C ASP A 98 -2.59 -17.61 -28.73
N SER A 99 -2.68 -17.35 -27.43
CA SER A 99 -3.44 -18.23 -26.53
C SER A 99 -4.95 -18.13 -26.82
N PRO A 100 -5.67 -19.24 -26.89
CA PRO A 100 -7.13 -19.24 -27.00
C PRO A 100 -7.84 -18.76 -25.72
N GLN A 101 -7.16 -18.73 -24.57
CA GLN A 101 -7.71 -18.28 -23.27
C GLN A 101 -6.67 -17.49 -22.46
N PRO A 102 -6.27 -16.28 -22.92
CA PRO A 102 -5.14 -15.55 -22.35
C PRO A 102 -5.33 -15.18 -20.86
N ILE A 103 -6.57 -14.94 -20.43
CA ILE A 103 -6.89 -14.61 -19.03
C ILE A 103 -6.71 -15.83 -18.13
N ALA A 104 -7.14 -17.01 -18.57
CA ALA A 104 -7.00 -18.24 -17.78
C ALA A 104 -5.52 -18.61 -17.62
N ASP A 105 -4.75 -18.52 -18.70
CA ASP A 105 -3.31 -18.78 -18.68
C ASP A 105 -2.59 -17.80 -17.75
N PHE A 106 -2.95 -16.51 -17.82
CA PHE A 106 -2.40 -15.49 -16.92
C PHE A 106 -2.70 -15.79 -15.45
N LEU A 107 -3.93 -16.20 -15.13
CA LEU A 107 -4.31 -16.60 -13.77
C LEU A 107 -3.54 -17.82 -13.28
N ILE A 108 -3.29 -18.80 -14.15
CA ILE A 108 -2.47 -19.98 -13.81
C ILE A 108 -1.03 -19.56 -13.50
N VAL A 109 -0.43 -18.71 -14.33
CA VAL A 109 0.93 -18.20 -14.10
C VAL A 109 1.01 -17.38 -12.81
N MET A 110 0.00 -16.55 -12.55
CA MET A 110 -0.10 -15.77 -11.31
C MET A 110 -0.21 -16.70 -10.08
N ALA A 111 -1.06 -17.73 -10.15
CA ALA A 111 -1.24 -18.70 -9.08
C ALA A 111 0.06 -19.49 -8.81
N LEU A 112 0.72 -19.98 -9.86
CA LEU A 112 1.99 -20.70 -9.74
C LEU A 112 3.09 -19.82 -9.14
N THR A 113 3.20 -18.57 -9.59
CA THR A 113 4.19 -17.62 -9.08
C THR A 113 3.93 -17.30 -7.61
N THR A 114 2.66 -17.11 -7.23
CA THR A 114 2.25 -16.83 -5.85
C THR A 114 2.53 -18.02 -4.94
N LEU A 115 2.17 -19.24 -5.35
CA LEU A 115 2.45 -20.46 -4.61
C LEU A 115 3.95 -20.69 -4.45
N THR A 116 4.70 -20.54 -5.53
CA THR A 116 6.17 -20.67 -5.49
C THR A 116 6.79 -19.65 -4.55
N THR A 117 6.35 -18.39 -4.61
CA THR A 117 6.79 -17.33 -3.71
C THR A 117 6.45 -17.67 -2.26
N GLY A 118 5.24 -18.19 -2.00
CA GLY A 118 4.83 -18.63 -0.66
C GLY A 118 5.71 -19.76 -0.12
N VAL A 119 6.03 -20.77 -0.93
CA VAL A 119 6.95 -21.86 -0.56
C VAL A 119 8.35 -21.33 -0.26
N VAL A 120 8.88 -20.42 -1.09
CA VAL A 120 10.18 -19.80 -0.87
C VAL A 120 10.19 -18.97 0.41
N MET A 121 9.17 -18.15 0.65
CA MET A 121 9.06 -17.33 1.87
C MET A 121 8.88 -18.19 3.13
N TRP A 122 8.12 -19.29 3.02
CA TRP A 122 8.01 -20.27 4.09
C TRP A 122 9.37 -20.92 4.40
N ALA A 123 10.15 -21.27 3.37
CA ALA A 123 11.51 -21.80 3.55
C ALA A 123 12.43 -20.75 4.21
N VAL A 124 12.38 -19.49 3.76
CA VAL A 124 13.14 -18.37 4.35
C VAL A 124 12.84 -18.24 5.85
N GLY A 125 11.56 -18.30 6.24
CA GLY A 125 11.15 -18.31 7.64
C GLY A 125 11.64 -19.56 8.39
N ARG A 126 11.46 -20.74 7.80
CA ARG A 126 11.82 -22.04 8.41
C ARG A 126 13.32 -22.21 8.66
N PHE A 127 14.17 -21.62 7.80
CA PHE A 127 15.62 -21.63 7.93
C PHE A 127 16.18 -20.40 8.67
N ALA A 128 15.31 -19.54 9.22
CA ALA A 128 15.69 -18.31 9.90
C ALA A 128 16.62 -17.40 9.05
N LEU A 129 16.48 -17.45 7.73
CA LEU A 129 17.25 -16.64 6.79
C LEU A 129 16.92 -15.15 6.94
N GLY A 130 15.76 -14.82 7.54
CA GLY A 130 15.43 -13.45 7.97
C GLY A 130 16.46 -12.82 8.92
N ASN A 131 17.24 -13.62 9.65
CA ASN A 131 18.34 -13.10 10.49
C ASN A 131 19.43 -12.41 9.67
N MET A 132 19.49 -12.64 8.34
CA MET A 132 20.42 -11.95 7.46
C MET A 132 20.09 -10.47 7.27
N VAL A 133 18.86 -10.03 7.57
CA VAL A 133 18.46 -8.61 7.53
C VAL A 133 19.40 -7.73 8.37
N ARG A 134 19.94 -8.25 9.48
CA ARG A 134 20.89 -7.51 10.33
C ARG A 134 22.20 -7.14 9.64
N TYR A 135 22.52 -7.77 8.51
CA TYR A 135 23.71 -7.47 7.72
C TYR A 135 23.44 -6.48 6.58
N VAL A 136 22.18 -6.10 6.36
CA VAL A 136 21.86 -5.08 5.36
C VAL A 136 22.36 -3.72 5.88
N PRO A 137 23.27 -3.05 5.18
CA PRO A 137 23.76 -1.74 5.62
C PRO A 137 22.61 -0.74 5.72
N SER A 138 22.65 0.11 6.75
CA SER A 138 21.64 1.17 6.93
C SER A 138 21.52 2.09 5.72
N THR A 139 22.62 2.28 4.97
CA THR A 139 22.66 3.04 3.72
C THR A 139 21.71 2.48 2.65
N VAL A 140 21.58 1.15 2.56
CA VAL A 140 20.68 0.51 1.58
C VAL A 140 19.22 0.72 1.99
N VAL A 141 18.93 0.56 3.27
CA VAL A 141 17.58 0.79 3.81
C VAL A 141 17.17 2.25 3.63
N SER A 142 18.04 3.20 3.97
CA SER A 142 17.75 4.63 3.80
C SER A 142 17.59 5.03 2.34
N ALA A 143 18.40 4.47 1.43
CA ALA A 143 18.27 4.73 0.00
C ALA A 143 16.95 4.18 -0.57
N PHE A 144 16.54 2.98 -0.15
CA PHE A 144 15.27 2.39 -0.56
C PHE A 144 14.07 3.19 -0.03
N VAL A 145 14.09 3.58 1.25
CA VAL A 145 13.03 4.40 1.85
C VAL A 145 12.95 5.77 1.19
N GLY A 146 14.10 6.44 0.98
CA GLY A 146 14.17 7.72 0.29
C GLY A 146 13.70 7.65 -1.17
N GLY A 147 14.12 6.61 -1.89
CA GLY A 147 13.70 6.35 -3.27
C GLY A 147 12.20 6.08 -3.39
N SER A 148 11.65 5.25 -2.51
CA SER A 148 10.21 4.96 -2.47
C SER A 148 9.40 6.23 -2.14
N GLY A 149 9.85 7.03 -1.17
CA GLY A 149 9.22 8.31 -0.83
C GLY A 149 9.21 9.29 -2.02
N TRP A 150 10.32 9.39 -2.75
CA TRP A 150 10.39 10.21 -3.97
C TRP A 150 9.44 9.72 -5.06
N LEU A 151 9.40 8.41 -5.32
CA LEU A 151 8.51 7.83 -6.33
C LEU A 151 7.03 8.03 -5.99
N ILE A 152 6.64 7.85 -4.73
CA ILE A 152 5.26 8.11 -4.27
C ILE A 152 4.93 9.59 -4.43
N THR A 153 5.84 10.49 -4.04
CA THR A 153 5.65 11.93 -4.19
C THR A 153 5.45 12.29 -5.66
N LYS A 154 6.38 11.86 -6.52
CA LYS A 154 6.31 12.10 -7.96
C LYS A 154 5.02 11.55 -8.56
N GLY A 155 4.68 10.29 -8.30
CA GLY A 155 3.47 9.66 -8.82
C GLY A 155 2.19 10.38 -8.37
N SER A 156 2.14 10.82 -7.11
CA SER A 156 1.00 11.59 -6.57
C SER A 156 0.79 12.90 -7.33
N PHE A 157 1.87 13.66 -7.57
CA PHE A 157 1.81 14.88 -8.37
C PHE A 157 1.43 14.59 -9.83
N GLU A 158 1.97 13.54 -10.44
CA GLU A 158 1.62 13.19 -11.83
C GLU A 158 0.13 12.87 -11.98
N VAL A 159 -0.47 12.19 -10.99
CA VAL A 159 -1.92 11.94 -10.93
C VAL A 159 -2.72 13.22 -10.70
N MET A 160 -2.31 14.08 -9.76
CA MET A 160 -3.02 15.35 -9.47
C MET A 160 -2.99 16.32 -10.64
N LEU A 161 -1.88 16.33 -11.39
CA LEU A 161 -1.66 17.25 -12.50
C LEU A 161 -2.16 16.69 -13.84
N ASP A 162 -2.43 15.38 -13.90
CA ASP A 162 -2.74 14.62 -15.12
C ASP A 162 -1.66 14.77 -16.21
N GLN A 163 -0.39 14.86 -15.78
CA GLN A 163 0.77 15.02 -16.66
C GLN A 163 2.05 14.52 -16.00
N ARG A 164 3.03 14.13 -16.81
CA ARG A 164 4.34 13.68 -16.31
C ARG A 164 5.13 14.85 -15.73
N LEU A 165 5.78 14.60 -14.59
CA LEU A 165 6.64 15.58 -13.92
C LEU A 165 7.96 15.66 -14.67
N SER A 166 8.20 16.81 -15.29
CA SER A 166 9.46 17.15 -15.95
C SER A 166 9.99 18.47 -15.43
N TRP A 167 11.28 18.73 -15.66
CA TRP A 167 11.92 19.99 -15.30
C TRP A 167 11.26 21.23 -15.95
N THR A 168 10.56 21.05 -17.07
CA THR A 168 9.85 22.13 -17.77
C THR A 168 8.49 22.47 -17.17
N VAL A 169 7.95 21.61 -16.31
CA VAL A 169 6.62 21.78 -15.69
C VAL A 169 6.75 22.39 -14.29
N VAL A 170 7.97 22.49 -13.74
CA VAL A 170 8.20 22.98 -12.38
C VAL A 170 7.71 24.43 -12.21
N ASP A 171 7.94 25.29 -13.21
CA ASP A 171 7.48 26.68 -13.15
C ASP A 171 5.95 26.80 -13.19
N ASN A 172 5.29 25.86 -13.89
CA ASN A 172 3.83 25.80 -14.01
C ASN A 172 3.14 25.25 -12.74
N LEU A 173 3.88 24.70 -11.78
CA LEU A 173 3.32 24.22 -10.50
C LEU A 173 2.75 25.35 -9.65
N PHE A 174 3.26 26.58 -9.84
CA PHE A 174 2.89 27.77 -9.09
C PHE A 174 1.76 28.58 -9.74
N ASP A 175 1.26 28.14 -10.89
CA ASP A 175 0.09 28.75 -11.51
C ASP A 175 -1.17 28.50 -10.65
N GLY A 176 -2.04 29.49 -10.53
CA GLY A 176 -3.14 29.49 -9.56
C GLY A 176 -4.11 28.31 -9.74
N GLY A 177 -4.37 27.91 -10.99
CA GLY A 177 -5.21 26.75 -11.30
C GLY A 177 -4.55 25.41 -10.97
N VAL A 178 -3.21 25.34 -11.02
CA VAL A 178 -2.43 24.15 -10.67
C VAL A 178 -2.23 24.04 -9.16
N LEU A 179 -2.06 25.17 -8.49
CA LEU A 179 -1.93 25.26 -7.03
C LEU A 179 -3.11 24.59 -6.33
N LEU A 180 -4.34 24.85 -6.80
CA LEU A 180 -5.56 24.26 -6.26
C LEU A 180 -5.61 22.72 -6.36
N LYS A 181 -4.86 22.11 -7.30
CA LYS A 181 -4.84 20.65 -7.51
C LYS A 181 -3.96 19.92 -6.49
N TRP A 182 -2.84 20.50 -6.07
CA TRP A 182 -1.88 19.83 -5.19
C TRP A 182 -1.79 20.42 -3.78
N LEU A 183 -2.08 21.72 -3.61
CA LEU A 183 -1.96 22.41 -2.33
C LEU A 183 -2.82 21.79 -1.20
N PRO A 184 -4.09 21.38 -1.43
CA PRO A 184 -4.89 20.72 -0.39
C PRO A 184 -4.24 19.40 0.08
N GLY A 185 -3.70 18.62 -0.86
CA GLY A 185 -2.99 17.37 -0.56
C GLY A 185 -1.70 17.61 0.24
N LEU A 186 -0.93 18.63 -0.14
CA LEU A 186 0.27 19.01 0.59
C LEU A 186 -0.05 19.52 1.99
N LEU A 187 -1.07 20.36 2.16
CA LEU A 187 -1.51 20.84 3.46
C LEU A 187 -1.95 19.68 4.36
N LEU A 188 -2.74 18.74 3.83
CA LEU A 188 -3.14 17.54 4.56
C LEU A 188 -1.91 16.71 4.98
N GLY A 189 -0.96 16.50 4.06
CA GLY A 189 0.29 15.78 4.34
C GLY A 189 1.12 16.45 5.45
N VAL A 190 1.26 17.78 5.41
CA VAL A 190 1.95 18.55 6.45
C VAL A 190 1.23 18.44 7.79
N VAL A 191 -0.10 18.53 7.81
CA VAL A 191 -0.89 18.34 9.03
C VAL A 191 -0.66 16.94 9.62
N ILE A 192 -0.72 15.89 8.80
CA ILE A 192 -0.46 14.50 9.23
C ILE A 192 0.97 14.36 9.77
N LEU A 193 1.96 14.97 9.10
CA LEU A 193 3.36 14.93 9.53
C LEU A 193 3.55 15.61 10.89
N LEU A 194 3.01 16.83 11.06
CA LEU A 194 3.10 17.57 12.31
C LEU A 194 2.40 16.85 13.46
N LEU A 195 1.25 16.21 13.18
CA LEU A 195 0.55 15.37 14.14
C LEU A 195 1.36 14.13 14.51
N SER A 196 2.05 13.50 13.56
CA SER A 196 2.82 12.27 13.78
C SER A 196 4.14 12.48 14.53
N ILE A 197 4.73 13.68 14.45
CA ILE A 197 5.96 14.03 15.18
C ILE A 197 5.66 14.44 16.63
N SER A 198 4.39 14.74 16.95
CA SER A 198 4.01 15.20 18.28
C SER A 198 3.71 14.03 19.21
N ASP A 199 4.55 13.83 20.23
CA ASP A 199 4.36 12.80 21.27
C ASP A 199 3.05 12.95 22.07
N ARG A 200 2.37 14.08 21.95
CA ARG A 200 1.11 14.39 22.65
C ARG A 200 -0.14 14.00 21.88
N VAL A 201 0.00 13.70 20.60
CA VAL A 201 -1.13 13.43 19.71
C VAL A 201 -1.37 11.93 19.75
N ALA A 202 -2.57 11.53 20.20
CA ALA A 202 -2.94 10.12 20.20
C ALA A 202 -2.84 9.57 18.77
N PRO A 203 -2.28 8.36 18.55
CA PRO A 203 -2.24 7.72 17.23
C PRO A 203 -3.60 7.67 16.52
N LEU A 204 -4.68 7.68 17.32
CA LEU A 204 -6.06 7.83 16.88
C LEU A 204 -6.31 9.05 16.00
N ILE A 205 -5.71 10.20 16.31
CA ILE A 205 -5.93 11.45 15.60
C ILE A 205 -5.35 11.34 14.18
N THR A 206 -4.21 10.69 14.00
CA THR A 206 -3.63 10.43 12.69
C THR A 206 -4.53 9.50 11.86
N SER A 207 -5.01 8.39 12.43
CA SER A 207 -5.94 7.48 11.75
C SER A 207 -7.29 8.14 11.45
N ALA A 208 -7.83 8.93 12.38
CA ALA A 208 -9.07 9.67 12.19
C ALA A 208 -8.94 10.74 11.10
N THR A 209 -7.78 11.39 10.98
CA THR A 209 -7.51 12.38 9.93
C THR A 209 -7.54 11.72 8.54
N VAL A 210 -6.97 10.52 8.40
CA VAL A 210 -7.04 9.75 7.15
C VAL A 210 -8.49 9.41 6.81
N VAL A 211 -9.26 8.84 7.75
CA VAL A 211 -10.67 8.49 7.53
C VAL A 211 -11.51 9.73 7.19
N ALA A 212 -11.32 10.83 7.92
CA ALA A 212 -12.02 12.08 7.69
C ALA A 212 -11.69 12.67 6.31
N SER A 213 -10.43 12.58 5.87
CA SER A 213 -10.02 13.07 4.56
C SER A 213 -10.71 12.31 3.41
N VAL A 214 -10.81 10.99 3.51
CA VAL A 214 -11.54 10.16 2.54
C VAL A 214 -13.03 10.49 2.56
N GLY A 215 -13.63 10.61 3.75
CA GLY A 215 -15.04 10.98 3.90
C GLY A 215 -15.36 12.35 3.32
N LEU A 216 -14.51 13.34 3.57
CA LEU A 216 -14.64 14.70 3.04
C LEU A 216 -14.51 14.73 1.51
N PHE A 217 -13.57 13.96 0.95
CA PHE A 217 -13.43 13.81 -0.50
C PHE A 217 -14.72 13.28 -1.13
N TYR A 218 -15.28 12.18 -0.62
CA TYR A 218 -16.53 11.64 -1.14
C TYR A 218 -17.71 12.58 -0.94
N ALA A 219 -17.78 13.31 0.17
CA ALA A 219 -18.83 14.31 0.41
C ALA A 219 -18.75 15.50 -0.56
N ALA A 220 -17.54 15.89 -0.97
CA ALA A 220 -17.33 16.99 -1.92
C ALA A 220 -17.54 16.57 -3.39
N VAL A 221 -17.22 15.32 -3.72
CA VAL A 221 -17.32 14.77 -5.09
C VAL A 221 -18.70 14.17 -5.37
N ALA A 222 -19.45 13.73 -4.36
CA ALA A 222 -20.80 13.20 -4.53
C ALA A 222 -21.70 14.22 -5.25
N PRO A 223 -22.12 13.94 -6.50
CA PRO A 223 -23.08 14.77 -7.17
C PRO A 223 -24.44 14.49 -6.53
N TRP A 224 -25.09 15.54 -6.03
CA TRP A 224 -26.53 15.53 -5.80
C TRP A 224 -27.25 15.57 -7.15
#